data_AF-A0A951ZF16-F1
#
_entry.id   AF-A0A951ZF16-F1
#
_cell.length_a   1.000
_cell.length_b   1.000
_cell.length_c   1.000
_cell.angle_alpha   90.00
_cell.angle_beta   90.00
_cell.angle_gamma   90.00
#
_symmetry.space_group_name_H-M   'P 1'
#
loop_
_entity.id
_entity.type
_entity.pdbx_description
1 polymer ?
#
loop_
_entity_poly.entity_id
_entity_poly.type
_entity_poly.pdbx_seq_one_letter_code
_entity_poly.pdbx_strand_id
1 'polypeptide(L)' 'MIFLDYDARRTPRTARYCARCQRDLAPGEVVRVAHLDVASMHLIHPEDVRPEEGILVLLGEDCARRIGWEYTRPEG' A
#
# COMPACT_ATOMS: atom_id res chain seq x y z
N MET A 1 5.30 -0.07 12.00
CA MET A 1 5.49 1.18 11.22
C MET A 1 6.68 0.97 10.29
N ILE A 2 6.47 1.07 8.98
CA ILE A 2 7.53 0.88 7.98
C ILE A 2 7.60 2.14 7.14
N PHE A 3 8.80 2.71 7.03
CA PHE A 3 9.05 3.88 6.20
C PHE A 3 8.83 3.51 4.73
N LEU A 4 7.95 4.23 4.06
CA LEU A 4 7.79 4.11 2.63
C LEU A 4 8.99 4.83 1.99
N ASP A 5 10.01 4.07 1.60
CA ASP A 5 11.03 4.60 0.70
C ASP A 5 10.33 4.87 -0.63
N TYR A 6 9.92 6.13 -0.81
CA TYR A 6 9.19 6.63 -1.96
C TYR A 6 10.08 6.48 -3.19
N ASP A 7 9.95 5.33 -3.86
CA ASP A 7 10.63 5.08 -5.12
C ASP A 7 9.91 5.82 -6.25
N ALA A 8 10.06 7.15 -6.24
CA ALA A 8 9.49 8.13 -7.18
C ALA A 8 9.86 7.90 -8.65
N ARG A 9 10.66 6.87 -8.96
CA ARG A 9 11.19 6.63 -10.30
C ARG A 9 10.09 6.30 -11.31
N ARG A 10 8.85 6.05 -10.88
CA ARG A 10 7.75 5.62 -11.76
C ARG A 10 6.45 6.34 -11.44
N THR A 11 5.94 7.13 -12.38
CA THR A 11 4.56 7.63 -12.31
C THR A 11 3.59 6.49 -12.66
N PRO A 12 2.63 6.14 -11.78
CA PRO A 12 1.57 5.19 -12.12
C PRO A 12 0.81 5.64 -13.36
N ARG A 13 0.44 4.71 -14.23
CA ARG A 13 -0.37 5.03 -15.43
C ARG A 13 -1.86 4.92 -15.14
N THR A 14 -2.21 4.30 -14.01
CA THR A 14 -3.58 3.99 -13.61
C THR A 14 -3.86 4.46 -12.18
N ALA A 15 -5.13 4.48 -11.80
CA ALA A 15 -5.56 4.78 -10.43
C ALA A 15 -5.34 3.61 -9.45
N ARG A 16 -5.03 2.41 -9.95
CA ARG A 16 -4.83 1.19 -9.16
C ARG A 16 -3.37 0.77 -9.23
N TYR A 17 -2.59 1.18 -8.23
CA TYR A 17 -1.14 0.96 -8.22
C TYR A 17 -0.63 0.65 -6.81
N CYS A 18 0.56 0.05 -6.75
CA CYS A 18 1.22 -0.24 -5.48
C CYS A 18 1.81 1.06 -4.89
N ALA A 19 1.39 1.44 -3.69
CA ALA A 19 1.86 2.65 -3.01
C ALA A 19 3.39 2.67 -2.79
N ARG A 20 4.01 1.49 -2.66
CA ARG A 20 5.46 1.37 -2.42
C ARG A 20 6.30 1.48 -3.69
N CYS A 21 5.96 0.75 -4.75
CA CYS A 21 6.78 0.66 -5.96
C CYS A 21 6.17 1.34 -7.19
N GLN A 22 4.98 1.93 -7.04
CA GLN A 22 4.23 2.66 -8.06
C GLN A 22 3.97 1.88 -9.36
N ARG A 23 4.10 0.55 -9.31
CA ARG A 23 3.68 -0.35 -10.41
C ARG A 23 2.16 -0.37 -10.46
N ASP A 24 1.61 -0.24 -11.67
CA ASP A 24 0.19 -0.51 -11.92
C ASP A 24 -0.17 -1.95 -11.54
N LEU A 25 -1.33 -2.12 -10.91
CA LEU A 25 -1.82 -3.41 -10.44
C LEU A 25 -2.98 -3.85 -11.35
N ALA A 26 -2.91 -5.09 -11.86
CA ALA A 26 -3.94 -5.57 -12.76
C ALA A 26 -5.28 -5.80 -12.02
N PRO A 27 -6.43 -5.66 -12.71
CA PRO A 27 -7.71 -6.11 -12.17
C PRO A 27 -7.65 -7.63 -11.87
N GLY A 28 -7.97 -8.02 -10.63
CA GLY A 28 -7.89 -9.42 -10.18
C GLY A 28 -6.52 -9.86 -9.63
N GLU A 29 -5.50 -9.00 -9.69
CA GLU A 29 -4.25 -9.25 -8.97
C GLU A 29 -4.50 -9.22 -7.46
N VAL A 30 -3.87 -10.14 -6.74
CA VAL A 30 -3.95 -10.17 -5.28
C VAL A 30 -3.19 -8.97 -4.72
N VAL A 31 -3.91 -8.09 -4.06
CA VAL A 31 -3.35 -6.88 -3.45
C VAL A 31 -3.72 -6.81 -1.98
N ARG A 32 -2.98 -6.00 -1.23
CA ARG A 32 -3.13 -5.79 0.20
C ARG A 32 -3.50 -4.35 0.48
N VAL A 33 -4.31 -4.16 1.50
CA VAL A 33 -4.76 -2.83 1.92
C VAL A 33 -3.89 -2.32 3.06
N ALA A 34 -3.53 -1.03 2.99
CA ALA A 34 -2.78 -0.32 4.01
C ALA A 34 -3.36 1.08 4.21
N HIS A 35 -3.14 1.68 5.38
CA HIS A 35 -3.33 3.12 5.57
C HIS A 35 -2.00 3.84 5.36
N LEU A 36 -2.03 4.89 4.56
CA LEU A 36 -0.94 5.85 4.45
C LEU A 36 -1.24 7.04 5.38
N ASP A 37 -0.38 7.23 6.37
CA ASP A 37 -0.31 8.49 7.10
C ASP A 37 0.38 9.53 6.22
N VAL A 38 -0.38 10.54 5.78
CA VAL A 38 0.12 11.60 4.90
C VAL A 38 1.08 12.56 5.58
N ALA A 39 1.02 12.70 6.90
CA ALA A 39 1.90 13.59 7.64
C ALA A 39 3.32 13.01 7.74
N SER A 40 3.41 11.69 7.97
CA SER A 40 4.68 11.01 8.18
C SER A 40 5.14 10.12 7.02
N MET A 41 4.29 9.96 5.99
CA MET A 41 4.50 9.07 4.84
C MET A 41 4.75 7.60 5.22
N HIS A 42 4.23 7.16 6.38
CA HIS A 42 4.33 5.78 6.81
C HIS A 42 3.13 4.97 6.36
N LEU A 43 3.41 3.71 6.01
CA LEU A 43 2.35 2.71 5.93
C LEU A 43 2.06 2.18 7.33
N ILE A 44 0.77 2.18 7.65
CA ILE A 44 0.20 1.65 8.87
C ILE A 44 -0.78 0.52 8.51
N HIS A 45 -0.73 -0.54 9.31
CA HIS A 45 -1.59 -1.70 9.10
C HIS A 45 -3.05 -1.25 9.22
N PRO A 46 -3.98 -1.74 8.38
CA PRO A 46 -5.37 -1.29 8.38
C PRO A 46 -6.08 -1.50 9.72
N GLU A 47 -5.61 -2.44 10.54
CA GLU A 47 -6.19 -2.74 11.86
C GLU A 47 -5.60 -1.87 13.00
N ASP A 48 -4.49 -1.17 12.75
CA ASP A 48 -3.81 -0.35 13.75
C ASP A 48 -4.23 1.13 13.71
N VAL A 49 -5.08 1.52 12.76
CA VAL A 49 -5.50 2.91 12.52
C VAL A 49 -7.02 3.00 12.42
N ARG A 50 -7.58 4.09 12.94
CA ARG A 50 -8.99 4.41 12.71
C ARG A 50 -9.17 4.82 11.24
N PRO A 51 -10.18 4.32 10.52
CA PRO A 51 -10.36 4.57 9.09
C PRO A 51 -10.40 6.05 8.68
N GLU A 52 -10.75 6.92 9.63
CA GLU A 52 -10.85 8.37 9.50
C GLU A 52 -9.50 9.12 9.51
N GLU A 53 -8.39 8.44 9.84
CA GLU A 53 -7.07 9.06 10.04
C GLU A 53 -6.05 8.81 8.92
N GLY A 54 -6.39 8.09 7.85
CA GLY A 54 -5.41 7.76 6.81
C GLY A 54 -5.99 7.52 5.42
N ILE A 55 -5.17 7.72 4.39
CA ILE A 55 -5.55 7.39 3.02
C ILE A 55 -5.40 5.89 2.83
N LEU A 56 -6.47 5.24 2.39
CA LEU A 56 -6.44 3.82 2.08
C LEU A 56 -5.68 3.61 0.76
N VAL A 57 -4.63 2.81 0.79
CA VAL A 57 -3.74 2.55 -0.35
C VAL A 57 -3.54 1.06 -0.56
N LEU A 58 -3.08 0.72 -1.77
CA LEU A 58 -2.86 -0.66 -2.19
C LEU A 58 -1.38 -1.01 -2.18
N LEU A 59 -1.10 -2.25 -1.82
CA LEU A 59 0.21 -2.88 -1.94
C LEU A 59 0.10 -4.12 -2.81
N GLY A 60 0.93 -4.21 -3.85
CA GLY A 60 1.09 -5.46 -4.59
C GLY A 60 1.65 -6.56 -3.68
N GLU A 61 1.27 -7.81 -3.94
CA GLU A 61 1.66 -8.98 -3.14
C GLU A 61 3.18 -9.07 -2.87
N ASP A 62 4.01 -8.84 -3.89
CA ASP A 62 5.48 -8.83 -3.77
C ASP A 62 5.98 -7.79 -2.76
N CYS A 63 5.37 -6.60 -2.80
CA CYS A 63 5.74 -5.50 -1.92
C CYS A 63 5.26 -5.74 -0.49
N ALA A 64 4.07 -6.31 -0.33
CA ALA A 64 3.53 -6.71 0.96
C ALA A 64 4.41 -7.79 1.62
N ARG A 65 4.78 -8.85 0.90
CA ARG A 65 5.70 -9.89 1.42
C ARG A 65 7.04 -9.33 1.86
N ARG A 66 7.62 -8.40 1.08
CA ARG A 66 8.92 -7.79 1.41
C ARG A 66 8.90 -6.96 2.70
N ILE A 67 7.73 -6.49 3.12
CA ILE A 67 7.57 -5.74 4.38
C ILE A 67 6.91 -6.58 5.48
N GLY A 68 6.67 -7.88 5.22
CA GLY A 68 6.04 -8.81 6.14
C GLY A 68 4.55 -8.53 6.36
N TRP A 69 3.83 -8.04 5.36
CA TRP A 69 2.40 -7.65 5.46
C TRP A 69 1.48 -8.58 4.66
N GLU A 70 1.93 -9.77 4.27
CA GLU A 70 1.14 -10.75 3.53
C GLU A 70 -0.16 -11.17 4.25
N TYR A 71 -0.23 -10.98 5.57
CA TYR A 71 -1.39 -11.28 6.42
C TYR A 71 -2.44 -10.16 6.50
N THR A 72 -2.15 -8.97 5.95
CA THR A 72 -3.16 -7.92 5.81
C THR A 72 -4.33 -8.42 4.96
N ARG A 73 -5.52 -7.86 5.18
CA ARG A 73 -6.71 -8.26 4.42
C ARG A 73 -6.47 -8.04 2.92
N PRO A 74 -6.75 -9.04 2.08
CA PRO A 74 -6.79 -8.82 0.65
C PRO A 74 -7.86 -7.76 0.36
N GLU A 75 -7.62 -6.93 -0.66
CA GLU A 75 -8.70 -6.08 -1.18
C GLU A 75 -9.80 -7.01 -1.71
N GLY A 76 -10.99 -6.89 -1.12
CA GLY A 76 -12.18 -7.65 -1.45
C GLY A 76 -13.19 -6.79 -2.18
#